data_AF-F7YXG5-F1
#
_entry.id   AF-F7YXG5-F1
#
_cell.length_a   1.000
_cell.length_b   1.000
_cell.length_c   1.000
_cell.angle_alpha   90.00
_cell.angle_beta   90.00
_cell.angle_gamma   90.00
#
_symmetry.space_group_name_H-M   'P 1'
#
loop_
_entity.id
_entity.type
_entity.pdbx_description
1 polymer ?
#
loop_
_entity_poly.entity_id
_entity_poly.type
_entity_poly.pdbx_seq_one_letter_code
_entity_poly.pdbx_strand_id
1 'polypeptide(L)'
;MLDAFAEIVKACLEDERILSIVQQICKLSQEEREQFLTKVKRYFFDKNDESSVEAYKFYLIILEDENAEKILKLVEEGGRSINKI
;
A
#
# COMPACT_ATOMS: atom_id res chain seq x y z
N MET A 1 14.56 -2.34 -0.26
CA MET A 1 13.33 -2.64 -1.03
C MET A 1 12.43 -3.61 -0.25
N LEU A 2 12.98 -4.70 0.32
CA LEU A 2 12.28 -5.56 1.28
C LEU A 2 11.80 -4.81 2.54
N ASP A 3 12.54 -3.78 2.98
CA ASP A 3 12.24 -3.04 4.21
C ASP A 3 10.94 -2.22 4.12
N ALA A 4 10.73 -1.50 3.01
CA ALA A 4 9.54 -0.66 2.82
C ALA A 4 8.25 -1.50 2.73
N PHE A 5 8.30 -2.70 2.15
CA PHE A 5 7.16 -3.60 2.11
C PHE A 5 6.77 -4.08 3.51
N ALA A 6 7.76 -4.45 4.34
CA ALA A 6 7.52 -4.86 5.73
C ALA A 6 7.00 -3.69 6.59
N GLU A 7 7.50 -2.47 6.36
CA GLU A 7 7.00 -1.26 7.01
C GLU A 7 5.53 -0.99 6.66
N ILE A 8 5.11 -1.20 5.41
CA ILE A 8 3.71 -1.06 5.02
C ILE A 8 2.83 -2.11 5.71
N VAL A 9 3.27 -3.37 5.79
CA VAL A 9 2.54 -4.42 6.53
C VAL A 9 2.38 -4.02 7.99
N LYS A 10 3.45 -3.54 8.64
CA LYS A 10 3.40 -3.05 10.01
C LYS A 10 2.44 -1.87 10.16
N ALA A 11 2.51 -0.90 9.25
CA ALA A 11 1.64 0.27 9.26
C ALA A 11 0.16 -0.11 9.10
N CYS A 12 -0.17 -1.11 8.28
CA CYS A 12 -1.53 -1.64 8.18
C CYS A 12 -2.03 -2.32 9.46
N LEU A 13 -1.15 -2.89 10.28
CA LEU A 13 -1.50 -3.48 11.58
C LEU A 13 -1.72 -2.41 12.67
N GLU A 14 -1.12 -1.23 12.52
CA GLU A 14 -1.14 -0.15 13.52
C GLU A 14 -2.12 0.99 13.17
N ASP A 15 -2.43 1.21 11.89
CA ASP A 15 -3.32 2.28 11.41
C ASP A 15 -4.37 1.74 10.42
N GLU A 16 -5.63 1.68 10.88
CA GLU A 16 -6.77 1.22 10.07
C GLU A 16 -6.99 2.04 8.79
N ARG A 17 -6.57 3.31 8.77
CA ARG A 17 -6.72 4.16 7.57
C ARG A 17 -5.78 3.70 6.47
N ILE A 18 -4.56 3.30 6.83
CA ILE A 18 -3.58 2.75 5.88
C ILE A 18 -4.08 1.40 5.36
N LEU A 19 -4.58 0.53 6.24
CA LEU A 19 -5.20 -0.74 5.85
C LEU A 19 -6.36 -0.52 4.87
N SER A 20 -7.25 0.44 5.15
CA SER A 20 -8.39 0.76 4.28
C SER A 20 -7.96 1.21 2.89
N ILE A 21 -6.86 1.97 2.77
CA ILE A 21 -6.30 2.38 1.48
C ILE A 21 -5.83 1.13 0.70
N VAL A 22 -5.06 0.24 1.33
CA VAL A 22 -4.59 -0.99 0.67
C VAL A 22 -5.75 -1.88 0.24
N GLN A 23 -6.78 -2.03 1.08
CA GLN A 23 -8.01 -2.76 0.75
C GLN A 23 -8.76 -2.17 -0.44
N GLN A 24 -8.77 -0.84 -0.59
CA GLN A 24 -9.38 -0.19 -1.76
C GLN A 24 -8.58 -0.47 -3.03
N ILE A 25 -7.25 -0.46 -2.96
CA ILE A 25 -6.39 -0.79 -4.11
C ILE A 25 -6.58 -2.24 -4.57
N CYS A 26 -6.70 -3.21 -3.66
CA CYS A 26 -6.98 -4.61 -4.01
C CYS A 26 -8.31 -4.82 -4.74
N LYS A 27 -9.27 -3.89 -4.59
CA LYS A 27 -10.57 -3.98 -5.27
C LYS A 27 -10.52 -3.45 -6.71
N LEU A 28 -9.45 -2.75 -7.08
CA LEU A 28 -9.29 -2.23 -8.44
C LEU A 28 -8.96 -3.38 -9.39
N SER A 29 -9.62 -3.37 -10.54
CA SER A 29 -9.19 -4.16 -11.69
C SER A 29 -7.80 -3.71 -12.17
N GLN A 30 -7.16 -4.53 -13.00
CA GLN A 30 -5.86 -4.19 -13.58
C GLN A 30 -5.89 -2.85 -14.33
N GLU A 31 -6.93 -2.62 -15.16
CA GLU A 31 -7.08 -1.36 -15.90
C GLU A 31 -7.22 -0.16 -14.95
N GLU A 32 -8.05 -0.27 -13.91
CA GLU A 32 -8.22 0.80 -12.92
C GLU A 32 -6.92 1.06 -12.14
N ARG A 33 -6.14 0.01 -11.83
CA ARG A 33 -4.84 0.11 -11.15
C ARG A 33 -3.83 0.87 -12.03
N GLU A 34 -3.75 0.55 -13.32
CA GLU A 34 -2.88 1.23 -14.28
C GLU A 34 -3.27 2.71 -14.48
N GLN A 35 -4.58 2.98 -14.59
CA GLN A 35 -5.09 4.36 -14.65
C GLN A 35 -4.76 5.14 -13.37
N PHE A 36 -4.88 4.50 -12.21
CA PHE A 36 -4.58 5.14 -10.94
C PHE A 36 -3.08 5.40 -10.77
N LEU A 37 -2.22 4.44 -11.14
CA LEU A 37 -0.78 4.62 -11.17
C LEU A 37 -0.37 5.82 -12.04
N THR A 38 -1.02 6.00 -13.20
CA THR A 38 -0.79 7.14 -14.08
C THR A 38 -1.15 8.46 -13.38
N LYS A 39 -2.26 8.51 -12.65
CA LYS A 39 -2.68 9.69 -11.86
C LYS A 39 -1.69 9.98 -10.74
N VAL A 40 -1.24 8.96 -10.01
CA VAL A 40 -0.22 9.07 -8.95
C VAL A 40 1.07 9.65 -9.51
N LYS A 41 1.62 9.07 -10.58
CA LYS A 41 2.85 9.58 -11.23
C LYS A 41 2.73 11.04 -11.62
N ARG A 42 1.60 11.43 -12.21
CA ARG A 42 1.33 12.81 -12.60
C ARG A 42 1.22 13.75 -11.40
N TYR A 43 0.54 13.32 -10.35
CA TYR A 43 0.32 14.13 -9.14
C TYR A 43 1.62 14.42 -8.39
N PHE A 44 2.52 13.45 -8.32
CA PHE A 44 3.80 13.58 -7.60
C PHE A 44 4.95 14.11 -8.46
N PHE A 45 4.73 14.34 -9.77
CA PHE A 45 5.79 14.71 -10.72
C PHE A 45 6.58 15.96 -10.32
N ASP A 46 5.90 16.98 -9.79
CA ASP A 46 6.48 18.28 -9.41
C ASP A 46 6.65 18.43 -7.89
N LYS A 47 6.42 17.36 -7.13
CA LYS A 47 6.49 17.36 -5.67
C LYS A 47 7.85 16.85 -5.21
N ASN A 48 8.54 17.67 -4.44
CA ASN A 48 9.89 17.38 -3.94
C ASN A 48 10.02 17.49 -2.42
N ASP A 49 8.92 17.80 -1.72
CA ASP A 49 8.92 17.72 -0.27
C ASP A 49 8.99 16.27 0.20
N GLU A 50 9.62 16.06 1.35
CA GLU A 50 9.90 14.73 1.90
C GLU A 50 8.62 13.89 2.07
N SER A 51 7.53 14.50 2.55
CA SER A 51 6.27 13.81 2.75
C SER A 51 5.67 13.31 1.44
N SER A 52 5.70 14.13 0.39
CA SER A 52 5.25 13.75 -0.94
C SER A 52 6.11 12.64 -1.55
N VAL A 53 7.42 12.67 -1.34
CA VAL A 53 8.34 11.62 -1.82
C VAL A 53 8.04 10.28 -1.16
N GLU A 54 7.85 10.25 0.16
CA GLU A 54 7.51 9.02 0.86
C GLU A 54 6.11 8.50 0.50
N ALA A 55 5.12 9.38 0.35
CA ALA A 55 3.80 9.00 -0.14
C ALA A 55 3.86 8.41 -1.56
N TYR A 56 4.69 8.98 -2.44
CA TYR A 56 4.86 8.44 -3.79
C TYR A 56 5.46 7.03 -3.77
N LYS A 57 6.50 6.80 -2.96
CA LYS A 57 7.09 5.45 -2.78
C LYS A 57 6.05 4.45 -2.26
N PHE A 58 5.25 4.85 -1.28
CA PHE A 58 4.15 4.03 -0.77
C PHE A 58 3.20 3.60 -1.89
N TYR A 59 2.71 4.55 -2.69
CA TYR A 59 1.80 4.23 -3.79
C TYR A 59 2.45 3.35 -4.87
N LEU A 60 3.73 3.57 -5.20
CA LEU A 60 4.44 2.72 -6.15
C LEU A 60 4.49 1.28 -5.69
N ILE A 61 4.76 1.02 -4.41
CA ILE A 61 4.86 -0.33 -3.88
C ILE A 61 3.49 -1.02 -3.89
N ILE A 62 2.43 -0.37 -3.40
CA ILE A 62 1.12 -1.02 -3.29
C ILE A 62 0.42 -1.21 -4.65
N LEU A 63 0.77 -0.40 -5.65
CA LEU A 63 0.21 -0.50 -7.01
C LEU A 63 1.00 -1.44 -7.92
N GLU A 64 2.19 -1.87 -7.51
CA GLU A 64 3.03 -2.79 -8.27
C GLU A 64 2.50 -4.22 -8.17
N ASP A 65 2.28 -4.85 -9.33
CA ASP A 65 1.81 -6.22 -9.48
C ASP A 65 0.67 -6.56 -8.51
N GLU A 66 0.82 -7.63 -7.72
CA GLU A 66 -0.11 -8.11 -6.70
C GLU A 66 0.32 -7.72 -5.27
N ASN A 67 1.09 -6.65 -5.11
CA ASN A 67 1.67 -6.31 -3.81
C ASN A 67 0.61 -5.95 -2.77
N ALA A 68 -0.45 -5.22 -3.14
CA ALA A 68 -1.55 -4.93 -2.23
C ALA A 68 -2.19 -6.22 -1.69
N GLU A 69 -2.41 -7.22 -2.55
CA GLU A 69 -2.98 -8.51 -2.16
C GLU A 69 -2.05 -9.27 -1.20
N LYS A 70 -0.74 -9.28 -1.48
CA LYS A 70 0.26 -9.90 -0.61
C LYS A 70 0.32 -9.21 0.76
N ILE A 71 0.23 -7.89 0.80
CA ILE A 71 0.20 -7.11 2.05
C ILE A 71 -1.03 -7.50 2.88
N LEU A 72 -2.23 -7.52 2.27
CA LEU A 72 -3.45 -7.91 2.98
C LEU A 72 -3.37 -9.32 3.55
N LYS A 73 -2.85 -10.27 2.77
CA LYS A 73 -2.68 -11.65 3.23
C LYS A 73 -1.78 -11.73 4.46
N LEU A 74 -0.66 -11.00 4.47
CA LEU A 74 0.27 -10.97 5.60
C LEU A 74 -0.34 -10.28 6.83
N VAL A 75 -1.13 -9.21 6.63
CA VAL A 75 -1.86 -8.55 7.72
C VAL A 75 -2.88 -9.49 8.35
N GLU A 76 -3.62 -10.26 7.55
CA GLU A 76 -4.57 -11.27 8.03
C GLU A 76 -3.89 -12.42 8.78
N GLU A 77 -2.75 -12.91 8.27
CA GLU A 77 -1.96 -13.97 8.91
C GLU A 77 -1.30 -13.49 10.21
N GLY A 78 -0.80 -12.26 10.26
CA GLY A 78 -0.24 -11.62 11.45
C GLY A 78 -1.31 -11.32 12.53
N GLY A 79 -2.46 -10.79 12.11
CA GLY A 79 -3.59 -10.47 13.00
C GLY A 79 -4.25 -11.70 13.64
N ARG A 80 -4.20 -12.87 12.98
CA ARG A 80 -4.67 -14.15 13.56
C ARG A 80 -3.87 -14.62 14.77
N SER A 81 -2.63 -14.14 14.94
CA SER A 81 -1.81 -14.45 16.12
C SER A 81 -2.20 -13.62 17.35
N ILE A 82 -2.93 -12.52 17.17
CA ILE A 82 -3.36 -11.61 18.25
C ILE A 82 -4.73 -12.01 18.81
N ASN A 83 -5.60 -12.63 18.00
CA ASN A 83 -6.96 -13.05 18.40
C ASN A 83 -7.06 -14.46 19.01
N LYS A 84 -5.96 -15.02 19.54
CA LYS A 84 -5.91 -16.37 20.14
C LYS A 84 -5.62 -16.39 21.65
N ILE A 85 -5.74 -15.25 22.34
CA ILE A 85 -5.53 -15.14 23.79
C ILE A 85 -6.82 -14.68 24.46
#